data_AF-A0A7H4MKJ3-F1
#
_entry.id   AF-A0A7H4MKJ3-F1
#
_cell.length_a   1.000
_cell.length_b   1.000
_cell.length_c   1.000
_cell.angle_alpha   90.00
_cell.angle_beta   90.00
_cell.angle_gamma   90.00
#
_symmetry.space_group_name_H-M   'P 1'
#
loop_
_entity.id
_entity.type
_entity.pdbx_description
1 polymer ?
#
loop_
_entity_poly.entity_id
_entity_poly.type
_entity_poly.pdbx_seq_one_letter_code
_entity_poly.pdbx_strand_id
1 'polypeptide(L)'
;MLCKFYPDFVVKLSMHEWLLEESEENDYGYGSYRVDVEESFGLDTERDFFPASGAKGPFKYLLQFKPRLGLDFIIRLCNLTAQKYSESDFSKTQDNEEDTIYAFETVAKQVDITLNDGTVVKQYASPHLWKGYRGKSTLPYLLQSALMALENWLVEYVENCGKNNEIDWIFDYVLRSS
;
A
#
# COMPACT_ATOMS: atom_id res chain seq x y z
N MET A 1 -20.20 -1.76 13.81
CA MET A 1 -19.53 -0.49 14.17
C MET A 1 -18.18 -0.78 14.86
N LEU A 2 -17.34 -1.68 14.31
CA LEU A 2 -16.08 -2.11 14.97
C LEU A 2 -15.00 -1.03 14.89
N CYS A 3 -14.79 -0.42 13.72
CA CYS A 3 -13.81 0.65 13.53
C CYS A 3 -14.05 1.91 14.38
N LYS A 4 -15.26 2.09 14.94
CA LYS A 4 -15.55 3.21 15.84
C LYS A 4 -15.15 2.90 17.29
N PHE A 5 -15.44 1.69 17.76
CA PHE A 5 -15.30 1.31 19.18
C PHE A 5 -13.99 0.58 19.47
N TYR A 6 -13.49 -0.22 18.53
CA TYR A 6 -12.27 -1.01 18.66
C TYR A 6 -11.34 -0.82 17.44
N PRO A 7 -10.98 0.42 17.10
CA PRO A 7 -10.21 0.73 15.89
C PRO A 7 -8.81 0.06 15.89
N ASP A 8 -8.11 0.07 17.02
CA ASP A 8 -6.77 -0.55 17.13
C ASP A 8 -6.83 -2.07 16.96
N PHE A 9 -7.88 -2.72 17.46
CA PHE A 9 -8.08 -4.15 17.27
C PHE A 9 -8.29 -4.48 15.79
N VAL A 10 -9.09 -3.68 15.08
CA VAL A 10 -9.31 -3.84 13.63
C VAL A 10 -7.99 -3.73 12.88
N VAL A 11 -7.17 -2.72 13.18
CA VAL A 11 -5.85 -2.55 12.54
C VAL A 11 -4.96 -3.76 12.81
N LYS A 12 -4.89 -4.23 14.06
CA LYS A 12 -4.07 -5.39 14.42
C LYS A 12 -4.53 -6.67 13.74
N LEU A 13 -5.84 -6.93 13.75
CA LEU A 13 -6.43 -8.11 13.11
C LEU A 13 -6.17 -8.07 11.60
N SER A 14 -6.43 -6.94 10.94
CA SER A 14 -6.15 -6.79 9.51
C SER A 14 -4.69 -7.05 9.16
N MET A 15 -3.74 -6.50 9.93
CA MET A 15 -2.32 -6.77 9.68
C MET A 15 -1.94 -8.23 9.93
N HIS A 16 -2.61 -8.90 10.86
CA HIS A 16 -2.39 -10.32 11.12
C HIS A 16 -2.92 -11.21 9.98
N GLU A 17 -4.12 -10.93 9.48
CA GLU A 17 -4.74 -11.75 8.43
C GLU A 17 -4.13 -11.52 7.04
N TRP A 18 -3.58 -10.33 6.76
CA TRP A 18 -3.16 -9.98 5.40
C TRP A 18 -1.69 -10.17 5.11
N LEU A 19 -0.83 -10.14 6.13
CA LEU A 19 0.60 -10.32 5.93
C LEU A 19 0.91 -11.80 5.82
N LEU A 20 1.74 -12.13 4.84
CA LEU A 20 2.23 -13.48 4.68
C LEU A 20 3.03 -13.88 5.93
N GLU A 21 2.64 -14.96 6.59
CA GLU A 21 3.47 -15.54 7.65
C GLU A 21 4.77 -16.06 7.02
N GLU A 22 5.92 -15.74 7.64
CA GLU A 22 7.19 -16.35 7.25
C GLU A 22 7.10 -17.84 7.58
N SER A 23 6.77 -18.66 6.58
CA SER A 23 6.74 -20.11 6.77
C SER A 23 8.15 -20.58 7.12
N GLU A 24 8.32 -21.24 8.26
CA GLU A 24 9.48 -22.12 8.48
C GLU A 24 9.58 -23.03 7.24
N GLU A 25 10.75 -23.04 6.60
CA GLU A 25 11.02 -23.73 5.33
C GLU A 25 10.31 -25.09 5.26
N ASN A 26 9.13 -25.12 4.64
CA ASN A 26 8.42 -26.38 4.44
C ASN A 26 9.06 -27.07 3.24
N ASP A 27 9.98 -27.98 3.55
CA ASP A 27 10.70 -28.94 2.68
C ASP A 27 9.80 -29.93 1.92
N TYR A 28 8.51 -29.62 1.77
CA TYR A 28 7.55 -30.46 1.06
C TYR A 28 7.18 -29.84 -0.27
N GLY A 29 7.99 -30.18 -1.27
CA GLY A 29 7.82 -29.81 -2.66
C GLY A 29 6.46 -30.21 -3.22
N TYR A 30 5.57 -29.23 -3.32
CA TYR A 30 4.58 -29.12 -4.40
C TYR A 30 4.15 -27.66 -4.54
N GLY A 31 5.13 -26.75 -4.67
CA GLY A 31 4.90 -25.32 -4.87
C GLY A 31 4.33 -25.07 -6.27
N SER A 32 3.14 -24.47 -6.32
CA SER A 32 2.57 -23.92 -7.56
C SER A 32 3.60 -22.98 -8.21
N TYR A 33 4.01 -23.29 -9.44
CA TYR A 33 5.03 -22.56 -10.23
C TYR A 33 4.60 -21.16 -10.70
N ARG A 34 3.89 -20.40 -9.85
CA ARG A 34 3.58 -18.98 -10.06
C ARG A 34 3.65 -18.31 -8.70
N VAL A 35 4.74 -17.58 -8.44
CA VAL A 35 4.79 -16.57 -7.39
C VAL A 35 3.59 -15.65 -7.66
N ASP A 36 2.61 -15.65 -6.76
CA ASP A 36 1.47 -14.74 -6.89
C ASP A 36 1.97 -13.31 -6.69
N VAL A 37 1.37 -12.33 -7.36
CA VAL A 37 1.86 -10.94 -7.26
C VAL A 37 1.82 -10.49 -5.79
N GLU A 38 0.79 -10.91 -5.06
CA GLU A 38 0.59 -10.72 -3.63
C GLU A 38 1.79 -11.13 -2.78
N GLU A 39 2.40 -12.29 -3.03
CA GLU A 39 3.56 -12.78 -2.29
C GLU A 39 4.76 -11.85 -2.45
N SER A 40 4.92 -11.25 -3.63
CA SER A 40 5.98 -10.26 -3.88
C SER A 40 5.81 -9.01 -3.01
N PHE A 41 4.59 -8.69 -2.59
CA PHE A 41 4.29 -7.59 -1.66
C PHE A 41 4.29 -8.04 -0.19
N GLY A 42 4.62 -9.31 0.10
CA GLY A 42 4.55 -9.89 1.45
C GLY A 42 3.12 -10.04 1.97
N LEU A 43 2.16 -10.22 1.06
CA LEU A 43 0.76 -10.41 1.38
C LEU A 43 0.37 -11.87 1.19
N ASP A 44 -0.50 -12.38 2.05
CA ASP A 44 -1.21 -13.63 1.79
C ASP A 44 -2.23 -13.44 0.66
N THR A 45 -2.53 -14.50 -0.08
CA THR A 45 -3.44 -14.49 -1.23
C THR A 45 -4.90 -14.34 -0.77
N GLU A 46 -5.28 -13.14 -0.34
CA GLU A 46 -6.65 -12.89 0.13
C GLU A 46 -7.59 -12.48 -1.02
N ARG A 47 -8.54 -13.37 -1.31
CA ARG A 47 -9.44 -13.24 -2.48
C ARG A 47 -10.59 -12.25 -2.29
N ASP A 48 -10.86 -11.83 -1.06
CA ASP A 48 -12.03 -11.00 -0.74
C ASP A 48 -11.93 -9.57 -1.25
N PHE A 49 -10.72 -9.12 -1.62
CA PHE A 49 -10.51 -7.80 -2.19
C PHE A 49 -10.82 -7.71 -3.69
N PHE A 50 -11.06 -8.81 -4.42
CA PHE A 50 -11.45 -8.76 -5.83
C PHE A 50 -12.97 -8.57 -6.04
N PRO A 51 -13.43 -7.66 -6.92
CA PRO A 51 -12.68 -6.56 -7.52
C PRO A 51 -12.38 -5.47 -6.49
N ALA A 52 -11.29 -4.72 -6.71
CA ALA A 52 -10.89 -3.64 -5.81
C ALA A 52 -11.98 -2.56 -5.69
N SER A 53 -12.11 -2.01 -4.49
CA SER A 53 -13.06 -0.92 -4.21
C SER A 53 -12.68 -0.20 -2.93
N GLY A 54 -12.77 1.12 -2.92
CA GLY A 54 -12.58 1.93 -1.71
C GLY A 54 -13.64 1.70 -0.62
N ALA A 55 -14.66 0.89 -0.87
CA ALA A 55 -15.62 0.43 0.14
C ALA A 55 -15.22 -0.90 0.81
N LYS A 56 -14.17 -1.58 0.31
CA LYS A 56 -13.69 -2.84 0.88
C LYS A 56 -12.69 -2.64 2.01
N GLY A 57 -12.67 -3.62 2.90
CA GLY A 57 -11.86 -3.58 4.09
C GLY A 57 -12.31 -2.50 5.09
N PRO A 58 -11.52 -2.27 6.13
CA PRO A 58 -11.84 -1.32 7.20
C PRO A 58 -11.44 0.13 6.88
N PHE A 59 -10.73 0.37 5.77
CA PHE A 59 -10.06 1.65 5.47
C PHE A 59 -11.00 2.84 5.52
N LYS A 60 -12.09 2.81 4.74
CA LYS A 60 -13.11 3.87 4.71
C LYS A 60 -13.64 4.19 6.10
N TYR A 61 -14.00 3.17 6.87
CA TYR A 61 -14.59 3.35 8.19
C TYR A 61 -13.56 3.83 9.22
N LEU A 62 -12.30 3.40 9.13
CA LEU A 62 -11.22 3.93 9.96
C LEU A 62 -10.96 5.40 9.64
N LEU A 63 -10.88 5.77 8.36
CA LEU A 63 -10.73 7.17 7.94
C LEU A 63 -11.92 8.04 8.39
N GLN A 64 -13.15 7.51 8.36
CA GLN A 64 -14.33 8.24 8.82
C GLN A 64 -14.40 8.43 10.34
N PHE A 65 -14.11 7.38 11.13
CA PHE A 65 -14.29 7.43 12.59
C PHE A 65 -13.01 7.82 13.36
N LYS A 66 -11.83 7.50 12.82
CA LYS A 66 -10.51 7.72 13.42
C LYS A 66 -9.49 8.13 12.33
N PRO A 67 -9.64 9.31 11.69
CA PRO A 67 -8.89 9.69 10.50
C PRO A 67 -7.37 9.49 10.59
N ARG A 68 -6.75 9.97 11.67
CA ARG A 68 -5.29 9.85 11.87
C ARG A 68 -4.83 8.38 11.92
N LEU A 69 -5.54 7.53 12.66
CA LEU A 69 -5.23 6.11 12.71
C LEU A 69 -5.47 5.42 11.36
N GLY A 70 -6.54 5.79 10.65
CA GLY A 70 -6.81 5.27 9.32
C GLY A 70 -5.69 5.62 8.34
N LEU A 71 -5.20 6.86 8.41
CA LEU A 71 -4.08 7.33 7.60
C LEU A 71 -2.78 6.59 7.95
N ASP A 72 -2.44 6.50 9.23
CA ASP A 72 -1.27 5.74 9.72
C ASP A 72 -1.31 4.29 9.28
N PHE A 73 -2.49 3.67 9.32
CA PHE A 73 -2.68 2.29 8.93
C PHE A 73 -2.42 2.07 7.44
N ILE A 74 -2.99 2.92 6.58
CA ILE A 74 -2.80 2.82 5.13
C ILE A 74 -1.33 3.08 4.76
N ILE A 75 -0.72 4.11 5.35
CA ILE A 75 0.70 4.43 5.13
C ILE A 75 1.57 3.25 5.56
N ARG A 76 1.35 2.69 6.76
CA ARG A 76 2.10 1.54 7.27
C ARG A 76 1.97 0.33 6.34
N LEU A 77 0.77 0.04 5.86
CA LEU A 77 0.52 -1.06 4.94
C LEU A 77 1.27 -0.84 3.61
N CYS A 78 1.16 0.35 3.02
CA CYS A 78 1.86 0.70 1.78
C CYS A 78 3.38 0.63 1.94
N ASN A 79 3.95 1.16 3.02
CA ASN A 79 5.41 1.17 3.22
C ASN A 79 5.97 -0.24 3.40
N LEU A 80 5.30 -1.05 4.23
CA LEU A 80 5.72 -2.43 4.47
C LEU A 80 5.69 -3.24 3.17
N THR A 81 4.60 -3.14 2.41
CA THR A 81 4.43 -3.88 1.16
C THR A 81 5.34 -3.35 0.05
N ALA A 82 5.60 -2.04 -0.02
CA ALA A 82 6.56 -1.45 -0.96
C ALA A 82 8.00 -1.88 -0.65
N GLN A 83 8.36 -1.98 0.63
CA GLN A 83 9.65 -2.54 1.04
C GLN A 83 9.78 -4.01 0.60
N LYS A 84 8.82 -4.86 0.99
CA LYS A 84 8.82 -6.29 0.60
C LYS A 84 8.86 -6.46 -0.92
N TYR A 85 8.09 -5.65 -1.64
CA TYR A 85 8.14 -5.57 -3.09
C TYR A 85 9.54 -5.28 -3.63
N SER A 86 10.22 -4.27 -3.09
CA SER A 86 11.58 -3.91 -3.51
C SER A 86 12.63 -5.00 -3.26
N GLU A 87 12.37 -5.87 -2.28
CA GLU A 87 13.25 -7.00 -1.91
C GLU A 87 12.93 -8.28 -2.70
N SER A 88 11.72 -8.36 -3.28
CA SER A 88 11.23 -9.51 -4.04
C SER A 88 11.94 -9.69 -5.38
N ASP A 89 11.97 -10.93 -5.88
CA ASP A 89 12.51 -11.22 -7.22
C ASP A 89 11.71 -10.55 -8.34
N PHE A 90 10.45 -10.19 -8.09
CA PHE A 90 9.62 -9.45 -9.05
C PHE A 90 10.10 -8.01 -9.29
N SER A 91 10.79 -7.40 -8.31
CA SER A 91 11.38 -6.07 -8.43
C SER A 91 12.87 -6.09 -8.79
N LYS A 92 13.49 -7.27 -8.96
CA LYS A 92 14.91 -7.37 -9.32
C LYS A 92 15.08 -7.36 -10.83
N THR A 93 16.10 -6.64 -11.28
CA THR A 93 16.58 -6.77 -12.65
C THR A 93 17.25 -8.13 -12.80
N GLN A 94 16.75 -9.00 -13.68
CA GLN A 94 17.53 -10.19 -14.06
C GLN A 94 18.74 -9.73 -14.86
N ASP A 95 19.88 -10.42 -14.71
CA ASP A 95 21.19 -10.09 -15.33
C ASP A 95 21.14 -9.91 -16.87
N ASN A 96 20.04 -10.29 -17.53
CA ASN A 96 19.83 -10.21 -18.97
C ASN A 96 18.68 -9.27 -19.40
N GLU A 97 18.02 -8.58 -18.45
CA GLU A 97 16.78 -7.85 -18.69
C GLU A 97 16.86 -6.33 -18.46
N GLU A 98 18.04 -5.78 -18.16
CA GLU A 98 18.26 -4.33 -17.98
C GLU A 98 17.73 -3.47 -19.15
N ASP A 99 17.70 -4.04 -20.36
CA ASP A 99 17.22 -3.39 -21.60
C ASP A 99 15.73 -3.67 -21.92
N THR A 100 14.98 -4.34 -21.04
CA THR A 100 13.57 -4.65 -21.28
C THR A 100 12.63 -3.61 -20.67
N ILE A 101 11.48 -3.38 -21.33
CA ILE A 101 10.42 -2.50 -20.84
C ILE A 101 9.91 -2.94 -19.45
N TYR A 102 9.96 -4.24 -19.16
CA TYR A 102 9.48 -4.82 -17.89
C TYR A 102 10.37 -4.49 -16.70
N ALA A 103 11.69 -4.50 -16.88
CA ALA A 103 12.65 -4.08 -15.86
C ALA A 103 12.44 -2.59 -15.49
N PHE A 104 12.25 -1.72 -16.48
CA PHE A 104 11.94 -0.32 -16.20
C PHE A 104 10.63 -0.14 -15.42
N GLU A 105 9.62 -0.97 -15.70
CA GLU A 105 8.31 -0.85 -15.07
C GLU A 105 8.31 -1.31 -13.60
N THR A 106 9.00 -2.41 -13.28
CA THR A 106 8.85 -3.11 -12.00
C THR A 106 9.94 -2.79 -10.99
N VAL A 107 11.15 -2.41 -11.41
CA VAL A 107 12.26 -2.18 -10.47
C VAL A 107 11.95 -1.01 -9.53
N ALA A 108 11.77 -1.32 -8.25
CA ALA A 108 11.65 -0.35 -7.18
C ALA A 108 13.02 0.20 -6.78
N LYS A 109 13.09 1.52 -6.62
CA LYS A 109 14.26 2.24 -6.13
C LYS A 109 13.85 3.17 -5.00
N GLN A 110 14.79 3.48 -4.12
CA GLN A 110 14.61 4.59 -3.20
C GLN A 110 14.92 5.89 -3.92
N VAL A 111 13.99 6.84 -3.85
CA VAL A 111 14.14 8.20 -4.37
C VAL A 111 14.14 9.20 -3.22
N ASP A 112 14.99 10.20 -3.32
CA ASP A 112 15.03 11.32 -2.37
C ASP A 112 13.99 12.37 -2.79
N ILE A 113 13.09 12.73 -1.88
CA ILE A 113 12.09 13.78 -2.07
C ILE A 113 12.44 14.93 -1.13
N THR A 114 12.71 16.10 -1.69
CA THR A 114 12.93 17.34 -0.93
C THR A 114 11.59 18.01 -0.65
N LEU A 115 11.24 18.13 0.64
CA LEU A 115 10.03 18.78 1.13
C LEU A 115 10.18 20.31 1.13
N ASN A 116 9.06 21.02 1.31
CA ASN A 116 9.01 22.49 1.27
C ASN A 116 9.89 23.17 2.34
N ASP A 117 10.16 22.49 3.45
CA ASP A 117 11.04 22.97 4.53
C ASP A 117 12.52 22.59 4.34
N GLY A 118 12.86 21.94 3.22
CA GLY A 118 14.21 21.46 2.91
C GLY A 118 14.54 20.07 3.50
N THR A 119 13.64 19.45 4.25
CA THR A 119 13.81 18.06 4.72
C THR A 119 13.84 17.11 3.52
N VAL A 120 14.76 16.15 3.53
CA VAL A 120 14.82 15.10 2.51
C VAL A 120 14.28 13.80 3.11
N VAL A 121 13.29 13.21 2.43
CA VAL A 121 12.70 11.91 2.80
C VAL A 121 12.96 10.88 1.69
N LYS A 122 13.11 9.62 2.08
CA LYS A 122 13.36 8.51 1.15
C LYS A 122 12.09 7.70 0.96
N GLN A 123 11.70 7.49 -0.29
CA GLN A 123 10.50 6.72 -0.62
C GLN A 123 10.80 5.66 -1.67
N TYR A 124 10.12 4.52 -1.60
CA TYR A 124 10.16 3.51 -2.65
C TYR A 124 9.31 3.96 -3.84
N ALA A 125 9.90 3.90 -5.04
CA ALA A 125 9.22 4.27 -6.27
C ALA A 125 9.56 3.31 -7.41
N SER A 126 8.53 2.94 -8.17
CA SER A 126 8.64 2.33 -9.50
C SER A 126 7.44 2.78 -10.35
N PRO A 127 7.51 2.71 -11.69
CA PRO A 127 6.34 2.94 -12.52
C PRO A 127 5.17 2.01 -12.17
N HIS A 128 5.44 0.78 -11.72
CA HIS A 128 4.43 -0.16 -11.26
C HIS A 128 3.71 0.34 -9.99
N LEU A 129 4.45 0.76 -8.95
CA LEU A 129 3.88 1.36 -7.74
C LEU A 129 3.11 2.64 -8.04
N TRP A 130 3.62 3.49 -8.94
CA TRP A 130 2.94 4.73 -9.38
C TRP A 130 1.59 4.46 -10.06
N LYS A 131 1.52 3.39 -10.87
CA LYS A 131 0.27 2.94 -11.49
C LYS A 131 -0.72 2.36 -10.49
N GLY A 132 -0.32 2.07 -9.25
CA GLY A 132 -1.19 1.97 -8.08
C GLY A 132 -2.52 1.26 -8.35
N TYR A 133 -3.62 2.01 -8.42
CA TYR A 133 -4.95 1.53 -8.86
C TYR A 133 -5.45 2.30 -10.11
N ARG A 134 -4.53 2.93 -10.84
CA ARG A 134 -4.78 3.75 -12.04
C ARG A 134 -4.65 2.91 -13.31
N GLY A 135 -5.69 2.86 -14.13
CA GLY A 135 -5.67 2.15 -15.41
C GLY A 135 -5.62 0.63 -15.26
N LYS A 136 -4.79 -0.06 -16.06
CA LYS A 136 -4.54 -1.51 -15.93
C LYS A 136 -3.48 -1.75 -14.87
N SER A 137 -3.86 -1.67 -13.61
CA SER A 137 -2.98 -2.03 -12.50
C SER A 137 -2.98 -3.53 -12.24
N THR A 138 -1.81 -4.06 -11.91
CA THR A 138 -1.63 -5.42 -11.36
C THR A 138 -1.18 -5.40 -9.89
N LEU A 139 -1.33 -4.27 -9.20
CA LEU A 139 -1.09 -4.17 -7.76
C LEU A 139 -2.07 -5.08 -7.00
N PRO A 140 -1.71 -5.70 -5.86
CA PRO A 140 -2.66 -6.44 -5.04
C PRO A 140 -3.95 -5.67 -4.75
N TYR A 141 -5.10 -6.34 -4.90
CA TYR A 141 -6.41 -5.67 -4.76
C TYR A 141 -6.65 -5.06 -3.38
N LEU A 142 -6.00 -5.60 -2.34
CA LEU A 142 -5.96 -5.02 -1.00
C LEU A 142 -5.39 -3.60 -1.02
N LEU A 143 -4.20 -3.43 -1.61
CA LEU A 143 -3.53 -2.13 -1.72
C LEU A 143 -4.31 -1.18 -2.60
N GLN A 144 -4.87 -1.66 -3.71
CA GLN A 144 -5.75 -0.85 -4.54
C GLN A 144 -6.96 -0.34 -3.73
N SER A 145 -7.60 -1.20 -2.95
CA SER A 145 -8.76 -0.83 -2.14
C SER A 145 -8.40 0.18 -1.03
N ALA A 146 -7.23 0.04 -0.39
CA ALA A 146 -6.71 0.98 0.59
C ALA A 146 -6.49 2.38 -0.03
N LEU A 147 -5.82 2.43 -1.17
CA LEU A 147 -5.53 3.67 -1.88
C LEU A 147 -6.80 4.35 -2.42
N MET A 148 -7.75 3.59 -2.97
CA MET A 148 -9.06 4.09 -3.37
C MET A 148 -9.86 4.64 -2.18
N ALA A 149 -9.81 3.98 -1.03
CA ALA A 149 -10.47 4.47 0.18
C ALA A 149 -9.87 5.80 0.65
N LEU A 150 -8.54 5.93 0.60
CA LEU A 150 -7.84 7.18 0.90
C LEU A 150 -8.23 8.30 -0.07
N GLU A 151 -8.25 8.04 -1.38
CA GLU A 151 -8.68 9.04 -2.37
C GLU A 151 -10.12 9.48 -2.15
N ASN A 152 -11.05 8.53 -1.97
CA ASN A 152 -12.46 8.85 -1.70
C ASN A 152 -12.60 9.72 -0.45
N TRP A 153 -11.87 9.40 0.62
CA TRP A 153 -11.89 10.17 1.86
C TRP A 153 -11.30 11.57 1.67
N LEU A 154 -10.21 11.73 0.90
CA LEU A 154 -9.62 13.03 0.59
C LEU A 154 -10.57 13.90 -0.24
N VAL A 155 -11.25 13.33 -1.23
CA VAL A 155 -12.27 14.04 -2.02
C VAL A 155 -13.42 14.49 -1.11
N GLU A 156 -13.98 13.57 -0.32
CA GLU A 156 -15.05 13.89 0.64
C GLU A 156 -14.60 14.95 1.65
N TYR A 157 -13.34 14.88 2.12
CA TYR A 157 -12.77 15.87 3.02
C TYR A 157 -12.73 17.25 2.37
N VAL A 158 -12.15 17.38 1.18
CA VAL A 158 -12.00 18.67 0.49
C VAL A 158 -13.36 19.29 0.15
N GLU A 159 -14.33 18.50 -0.30
CA GLU A 159 -15.69 18.98 -0.63
C GLU A 159 -16.43 19.54 0.60
N ASN A 160 -16.15 19.01 1.79
CA ASN A 160 -16.85 19.37 3.02
C ASN A 160 -16.02 20.24 3.98
N CYS A 161 -14.76 20.54 3.65
CA CYS A 161 -13.88 21.25 4.57
C CYS A 161 -14.17 22.76 4.61
N GLY A 162 -14.01 23.35 5.80
CA GLY A 162 -14.12 24.79 6.01
C GLY A 162 -12.78 25.51 5.86
N LYS A 163 -12.75 26.81 6.23
CA LYS A 163 -11.53 27.63 6.23
C LYS A 163 -10.40 27.10 7.14
N ASN A 164 -10.73 26.32 8.16
CA ASN A 164 -9.78 25.77 9.14
C ASN A 164 -9.53 24.26 8.88
N ASN A 165 -9.32 23.90 7.61
CA ASN A 165 -9.03 22.52 7.25
C ASN A 165 -7.55 22.16 7.52
N GLU A 166 -7.24 20.88 7.46
CA GLU A 166 -5.92 20.29 7.73
C GLU A 166 -5.30 19.72 6.44
N ILE A 167 -5.72 20.18 5.25
CA ILE A 167 -5.29 19.56 3.99
C ILE A 167 -3.77 19.61 3.80
N ASP A 168 -3.16 20.75 4.12
CA ASP A 168 -1.70 20.94 4.04
C ASP A 168 -0.97 20.00 5.00
N TRP A 169 -1.52 19.81 6.21
CA TRP A 169 -0.98 18.87 7.18
C TRP A 169 -1.12 17.43 6.70
N ILE A 170 -2.26 17.05 6.12
CA ILE A 170 -2.47 15.69 5.59
C ILE A 170 -1.45 15.39 4.49
N PHE A 171 -1.24 16.30 3.53
CA PHE A 171 -0.27 16.11 2.46
C PHE A 171 1.17 16.04 2.98
N ASP A 172 1.57 16.98 3.85
CA ASP A 172 2.90 16.97 4.47
C ASP A 172 3.13 15.68 5.29
N TYR A 173 2.11 15.23 6.03
CA TYR A 173 2.19 14.00 6.82
C TYR A 173 2.35 12.76 5.96
N VAL A 174 1.57 12.63 4.88
CA VAL A 174 1.69 11.51 3.94
C VAL A 174 3.09 11.49 3.34
N LEU A 175 3.61 12.62 2.86
CA LEU A 175 4.95 12.68 2.26
C LEU A 175 6.05 12.34 3.26
N ARG A 176 5.93 12.76 4.52
CA ARG A 176 6.94 12.46 5.55
C ARG A 176 6.91 11.03 6.05
N SER A 177 5.74 10.42 6.01
CA SER A 177 5.51 9.12 6.65
C SER A 177 5.45 7.97 5.66
N SER A 178 5.36 8.24 4.36
CA SER A 178 5.42 7.24 3.27
C SER A 178 6.87 6.89 2.90
#